data_AF-A0A067NZE5-F1
#
_entry.id   AF-A0A067NZE5-F1
#
_cell.length_a   1.000
_cell.length_b   1.000
_cell.length_c   1.000
_cell.angle_alpha   90.00
_cell.angle_beta   90.00
_cell.angle_gamma   90.00
#
_symmetry.space_group_name_H-M   'P 1'
#
loop_
_entity.id
_entity.type
_entity.pdbx_description
1 polymer ?
#
loop_
_entity_poly.entity_id
_entity_poly.type
_entity_poly.pdbx_seq_one_letter_code
_entity_poly.pdbx_strand_id
1 'polypeptide(L)'
;MRVLQVLGSLASLLAATQAVNVPYDPSPFPATGYITAATVNNASDILSGGTITINGVTVVVPRNLLVNTPSLTAVAWSELFKPDGTIDLPLWPEVNWEAAMYANYIGGQHVAGIIYIFQEVGNANAGFITSIDYEKGEFRVSGSIGDATSVGRFGKVHGDWPLWSADTESPSVQASTGFPVCLPRADPAVEDDPLCPKKNRPLDSNGQPLTGFTFDPPPVAEGRPDPNLFAPLMVGDFIIYSGTTVPDGDDTIIAAYSIEANLGLYTAHGTT
;
A
#
# COMPACT_ATOMS: atom_id res chain seq x y z
N MET A 1 81.22 -28.82 -0.49
CA MET A 1 80.73 -30.08 -1.09
C MET A 1 79.46 -30.51 -0.38
N ARG A 2 78.29 -30.20 -0.95
CA ARG A 2 77.08 -31.05 -0.95
C ARG A 2 75.97 -30.32 -1.70
N VAL A 3 75.82 -30.77 -2.94
CA VAL A 3 74.67 -30.56 -3.82
C VAL A 3 73.48 -31.28 -3.20
N LEU A 4 72.31 -30.64 -3.12
CA LEU A 4 71.06 -31.35 -2.96
C LEU A 4 70.06 -30.81 -3.98
N GLN A 5 69.92 -31.58 -5.07
CA GLN A 5 68.84 -31.47 -6.03
C GLN A 5 67.53 -31.83 -5.34
N VAL A 6 66.50 -30.99 -5.47
CA VAL A 6 65.13 -31.37 -5.16
C VAL A 6 64.37 -31.42 -6.48
N LEU A 7 64.00 -32.65 -6.87
CA LEU A 7 63.18 -32.94 -8.03
C LEU A 7 61.79 -32.31 -7.87
N GLY A 8 61.27 -31.78 -8.98
CA GLY A 8 59.95 -31.20 -9.07
C GLY A 8 58.82 -32.20 -8.89
N SER A 9 57.66 -31.66 -8.53
CA SER A 9 56.36 -32.32 -8.67
C SER A 9 55.42 -31.27 -9.27
N LEU A 10 55.26 -31.31 -10.60
CA LEU A 10 54.20 -30.57 -11.28
C LEU A 10 52.89 -31.31 -10.99
N ALA A 11 52.13 -30.85 -10.00
CA ALA A 11 50.76 -31.29 -9.80
C ALA A 11 49.88 -30.61 -10.86
N SER A 12 49.48 -31.36 -11.89
CA SER A 12 48.48 -30.90 -12.85
C SER A 12 47.13 -30.79 -12.15
N LEU A 13 46.71 -29.57 -11.80
CA LEU A 13 45.31 -29.31 -11.45
C LEU A 13 44.47 -29.49 -12.73
N LEU A 14 43.82 -30.64 -12.86
CA LEU A 14 42.65 -30.73 -13.75
C LEU A 14 41.55 -29.89 -13.11
N ALA A 15 41.33 -28.69 -13.65
CA ALA A 15 40.09 -27.97 -13.41
C ALA A 15 38.95 -28.80 -14.01
N ALA A 16 38.23 -29.55 -13.17
CA ALA A 16 36.96 -30.12 -13.57
C ALA A 16 36.04 -28.95 -13.93
N THR A 17 35.80 -28.74 -15.22
CA THR A 17 34.72 -27.87 -15.68
C THR A 17 33.43 -28.49 -15.16
N GLN A 18 32.90 -27.95 -14.07
CA GLN A 18 31.54 -28.29 -13.66
C GLN A 18 30.64 -27.95 -14.86
N ALA A 19 29.91 -28.95 -15.35
CA ALA A 19 28.88 -28.71 -16.34
C ALA A 19 27.91 -27.71 -15.73
N VAL A 20 27.85 -26.51 -16.29
CA VAL A 20 26.85 -25.53 -15.88
C VAL A 20 25.51 -26.10 -16.32
N ASN A 21 24.72 -26.58 -15.35
CA ASN A 21 23.34 -26.97 -15.62
C ASN A 21 22.59 -25.70 -16.01
N VAL A 22 22.35 -25.51 -17.30
CA VAL A 22 21.51 -24.44 -17.80
C VAL A 22 20.06 -24.78 -17.41
N PRO A 23 19.30 -23.83 -16.82
CA PRO A 23 17.89 -24.03 -16.58
C PRO A 23 17.16 -24.48 -17.85
N TYR A 24 16.15 -25.34 -17.69
CA TYR A 24 15.27 -25.68 -18.80
C TYR A 24 14.62 -24.41 -19.37
N ASP A 25 14.46 -24.36 -20.69
CA ASP A 25 13.84 -23.25 -21.39
C ASP A 25 12.54 -23.76 -22.05
N PRO A 26 11.35 -23.29 -21.63
CA PRO A 26 11.10 -22.30 -20.57
C PRO A 26 11.17 -22.91 -19.14
N SER A 27 11.46 -22.09 -18.14
CA SER A 27 11.35 -22.45 -16.70
C SER A 27 10.81 -21.29 -15.85
N PRO A 28 10.18 -21.57 -14.69
CA PRO A 28 9.68 -20.53 -13.80
C PRO A 28 10.82 -19.79 -13.08
N PHE A 29 10.61 -18.50 -12.83
CA PHE A 29 11.46 -17.60 -12.06
C PHE A 29 10.60 -16.73 -11.14
N PRO A 30 10.15 -17.25 -9.98
CA PRO A 30 9.58 -16.40 -8.94
C PRO A 30 10.70 -15.59 -8.28
N ALA A 31 10.46 -14.31 -8.03
CA ALA A 31 11.46 -13.46 -7.40
C ALA A 31 10.81 -12.38 -6.52
N THR A 32 11.42 -12.15 -5.36
CA THR A 32 11.02 -11.10 -4.41
C THR A 32 12.26 -10.37 -3.95
N GLY A 33 12.20 -9.04 -3.89
CA GLY A 33 13.27 -8.24 -3.32
C GLY A 33 13.12 -6.76 -3.64
N TYR A 34 14.12 -5.99 -3.24
CA TYR A 34 14.15 -4.56 -3.49
C TYR A 34 14.33 -4.24 -4.96
N ILE A 35 13.54 -3.29 -5.43
CA ILE A 35 13.67 -2.65 -6.74
C ILE A 35 14.93 -1.80 -6.68
N THR A 36 15.92 -2.14 -7.50
CA THR A 36 17.17 -1.35 -7.60
C THR A 36 17.21 -0.51 -8.86
N ALA A 37 16.41 -0.87 -9.87
CA ALA A 37 16.23 -0.09 -11.08
C ALA A 37 14.93 -0.53 -11.78
N ALA A 38 14.31 0.41 -12.49
CA ALA A 38 13.18 0.14 -13.37
C ALA A 38 13.25 1.09 -14.57
N THR A 39 12.76 0.65 -15.72
CA THR A 39 12.70 1.47 -16.95
C THR A 39 11.34 1.31 -17.62
N VAL A 40 10.98 2.31 -18.41
CA VAL A 40 9.87 2.26 -19.37
C VAL A 40 10.43 2.46 -20.78
N ASN A 41 9.98 1.66 -21.75
CA ASN A 41 10.51 1.73 -23.11
C ASN A 41 10.04 2.98 -23.87
N ASN A 42 8.82 3.45 -23.57
CA ASN A 42 8.19 4.62 -24.16
C ASN A 42 7.18 5.19 -23.17
N ALA A 43 7.51 6.28 -22.48
CA ALA A 43 6.65 6.88 -21.45
C ALA A 43 5.35 7.49 -22.02
N SER A 44 5.31 7.81 -23.33
CA SER A 44 4.10 8.34 -23.98
C SER A 44 3.09 7.25 -24.36
N ASP A 45 3.40 5.98 -24.13
CA ASP A 45 2.55 4.84 -24.45
C ASP A 45 2.09 4.17 -23.15
N ILE A 46 0.81 4.34 -22.81
CA ILE A 46 0.26 3.89 -21.53
C ILE A 46 0.46 2.39 -21.28
N LEU A 47 0.44 1.56 -22.33
CA LEU A 47 0.61 0.12 -22.21
C LEU A 47 2.09 -0.30 -22.38
N SER A 48 3.04 0.63 -22.36
CA SER A 48 4.45 0.36 -22.62
C SER A 48 5.02 -0.61 -21.59
N GLY A 49 5.90 -1.48 -22.08
CA GLY A 49 6.71 -2.35 -21.23
C GLY A 49 7.99 -1.65 -20.78
N GLY A 50 8.93 -2.45 -20.32
CA GLY A 50 10.22 -1.94 -19.86
C GLY A 50 11.04 -3.02 -19.18
N THR A 51 11.76 -2.65 -18.13
CA THR A 51 12.51 -3.60 -17.32
C THR A 51 12.39 -3.27 -15.85
N ILE A 52 12.52 -4.28 -15.00
CA ILE A 52 12.64 -4.13 -13.56
C ILE A 52 13.86 -4.95 -13.11
N THR A 53 14.65 -4.41 -12.20
CA THR A 53 15.80 -5.11 -11.61
C THR A 53 15.55 -5.31 -10.13
N ILE A 54 15.51 -6.57 -9.71
CA ILE A 54 15.46 -6.97 -8.31
C ILE A 54 16.59 -7.97 -8.03
N ASN A 55 17.25 -7.84 -6.88
CA ASN A 55 18.37 -8.70 -6.48
C ASN A 55 19.48 -8.80 -7.56
N GLY A 56 19.71 -7.75 -8.34
CA GLY A 56 20.68 -7.73 -9.43
C GLY A 56 20.27 -8.46 -10.72
N VAL A 57 19.07 -9.01 -10.79
CA VAL A 57 18.52 -9.67 -11.99
C VAL A 57 17.57 -8.71 -12.71
N THR A 58 17.91 -8.35 -13.94
CA THR A 58 17.01 -7.58 -14.81
C THR A 58 16.00 -8.50 -15.47
N VAL A 59 14.73 -8.15 -15.29
CA VAL A 59 13.56 -8.86 -15.81
C VAL A 59 12.84 -7.95 -16.79
N VAL A 60 12.50 -8.48 -17.95
CA VAL A 60 11.71 -7.79 -18.98
C VAL A 60 10.26 -7.68 -18.50
N VAL A 61 9.72 -6.48 -18.55
CA VAL A 61 8.30 -6.20 -18.38
C VAL A 61 7.67 -6.10 -19.77
N PRO A 62 6.82 -7.08 -20.18
CA PRO A 62 6.17 -7.03 -21.47
C PRO A 62 5.24 -5.82 -21.62
N ARG A 63 5.03 -5.43 -22.88
CA ARG A 63 3.94 -4.51 -23.24
C ARG A 63 2.60 -5.07 -22.76
N ASN A 64 1.69 -4.20 -22.32
CA ASN A 64 0.35 -4.52 -21.78
C ASN A 64 0.36 -5.23 -20.42
N LEU A 65 1.52 -5.42 -19.78
CA LEU A 65 1.53 -5.94 -18.42
C LEU A 65 0.98 -4.88 -17.46
N LEU A 66 0.00 -5.27 -16.67
CA LEU A 66 -0.53 -4.48 -15.58
C LEU A 66 0.04 -5.02 -14.26
N VAL A 67 0.42 -4.10 -13.37
CA VAL A 67 0.95 -4.41 -12.05
C VAL A 67 -0.11 -4.25 -10.98
N ASN A 68 0.15 -4.86 -9.83
CA ASN A 68 -0.68 -4.72 -8.64
C ASN A 68 0.06 -3.84 -7.62
N THR A 69 -0.55 -2.73 -7.23
CA THR A 69 -0.16 -1.99 -6.02
C THR A 69 -0.96 -2.54 -4.83
N PRO A 70 -0.71 -2.10 -3.59
CA PRO A 70 -1.40 -2.66 -2.43
C PRO A 70 -2.92 -2.48 -2.46
N SER A 71 -3.43 -1.40 -3.06
CA SER A 71 -4.86 -1.09 -3.16
C SER A 71 -5.42 -1.15 -4.57
N LEU A 72 -4.63 -0.82 -5.59
CA LEU A 72 -5.10 -0.81 -6.97
C LEU A 72 -4.57 -2.05 -7.69
N THR A 73 -5.51 -2.88 -8.15
CA THR A 73 -5.21 -3.91 -9.13
C THR A 73 -5.25 -3.31 -10.52
N ALA A 74 -4.32 -3.71 -11.39
CA ALA A 74 -4.31 -3.36 -12.81
C ALA A 74 -3.78 -1.95 -13.17
N VAL A 75 -2.74 -1.48 -12.49
CA VAL A 75 -1.99 -0.26 -12.87
C VAL A 75 -1.09 -0.55 -14.06
N ALA A 76 -1.10 0.27 -15.10
CA ALA A 76 -0.23 0.05 -16.26
C ALA A 76 1.24 0.36 -15.89
N TRP A 77 2.17 -0.46 -16.38
CA TRP A 77 3.60 -0.32 -16.04
C TRP A 77 4.15 1.10 -16.25
N SER A 78 3.72 1.77 -17.33
CA SER A 78 4.18 3.12 -17.65
C SER A 78 3.73 4.20 -16.66
N GLU A 79 2.64 3.97 -15.90
CA GLU A 79 2.12 4.92 -14.91
C GLU A 79 3.03 5.04 -13.69
N LEU A 80 3.95 4.10 -13.50
CA LEU A 80 4.99 4.16 -12.46
C LEU A 80 6.16 5.08 -12.84
N PHE A 81 6.05 5.82 -13.95
CA PHE A 81 7.10 6.66 -14.49
C PHE A 81 6.56 8.03 -14.86
N LYS A 82 7.41 9.05 -14.71
CA LYS A 82 7.16 10.39 -15.19
C LYS A 82 7.21 10.43 -16.73
N PRO A 83 6.70 11.48 -17.38
CA PRO A 83 6.76 11.63 -18.84
C PRO A 83 8.19 11.59 -19.43
N ASP A 84 9.22 11.86 -18.62
CA ASP A 84 10.62 11.77 -19.03
C ASP A 84 11.22 10.35 -18.87
N GLY A 85 10.44 9.38 -18.41
CA GLY A 85 10.83 7.99 -18.20
C GLY A 85 11.55 7.71 -16.88
N THR A 86 11.66 8.70 -15.98
CA THR A 86 12.16 8.48 -14.62
C THR A 86 11.10 7.84 -13.74
N ILE A 87 11.52 7.07 -12.74
CA ILE A 87 10.61 6.37 -11.81
C ILE A 87 9.80 7.40 -11.02
N ASP A 88 8.50 7.18 -10.90
CA ASP A 88 7.54 7.99 -10.15
C ASP A 88 6.94 7.22 -8.98
N LEU A 89 7.83 6.73 -8.12
CA LEU A 89 7.45 6.12 -6.84
C LEU A 89 7.68 7.16 -5.73
N PRO A 90 6.77 7.29 -4.76
CA PRO A 90 6.93 8.21 -3.64
C PRO A 90 8.28 8.02 -2.92
N LEU A 91 8.99 9.15 -2.73
CA LEU A 91 10.29 9.20 -2.05
C LEU A 91 11.33 8.26 -2.68
N TRP A 92 11.27 8.02 -3.99
CA TRP A 92 12.30 7.28 -4.69
C TRP A 92 13.49 8.17 -5.06
N PRO A 93 14.75 7.74 -4.81
CA PRO A 93 15.18 6.45 -4.23
C PRO A 93 15.46 6.51 -2.71
N GLU A 94 14.98 7.53 -2.01
CA GLU A 94 15.24 7.74 -0.58
C GLU A 94 14.67 6.64 0.33
N VAL A 95 13.56 6.01 -0.07
CA VAL A 95 12.96 4.86 0.60
C VAL A 95 12.99 3.63 -0.30
N ASN A 96 13.07 2.44 0.31
CA ASN A 96 13.10 1.22 -0.48
C ASN A 96 11.70 0.86 -0.98
N TRP A 97 11.69 0.35 -2.20
CA TRP A 97 10.53 -0.26 -2.82
C TRP A 97 10.82 -1.71 -3.12
N GLU A 98 9.82 -2.56 -2.92
CA GLU A 98 9.92 -4.00 -3.11
C GLU A 98 9.01 -4.42 -4.26
N ALA A 99 9.43 -5.47 -4.97
CA ALA A 99 8.56 -6.17 -5.89
C ALA A 99 8.55 -7.66 -5.58
N ALA A 100 7.37 -8.26 -5.66
CA ALA A 100 7.20 -9.70 -5.78
C ALA A 100 6.67 -10.00 -7.18
N MET A 101 7.38 -10.86 -7.92
CA MET A 101 7.03 -11.17 -9.30
C MET A 101 7.03 -12.67 -9.57
N TYR A 102 6.11 -13.06 -10.45
CA TYR A 102 6.07 -14.36 -11.08
C TYR A 102 6.49 -14.18 -12.53
N ALA A 103 7.70 -14.61 -12.84
CA ALA A 103 8.30 -14.51 -14.17
C ALA A 103 8.67 -15.90 -14.70
N ASN A 104 8.99 -15.95 -15.98
CA ASN A 104 9.57 -17.14 -16.62
C ASN A 104 10.94 -16.77 -17.21
N TYR A 105 11.88 -17.70 -17.15
CA TYR A 105 13.08 -17.67 -17.98
C TYR A 105 12.75 -18.30 -19.33
N ILE A 106 12.84 -17.50 -20.40
CA ILE A 106 12.53 -17.89 -21.78
C ILE A 106 13.56 -17.29 -22.72
N GLY A 107 14.20 -18.11 -23.56
CA GLY A 107 15.11 -17.64 -24.61
C GLY A 107 16.31 -16.82 -24.11
N GLY A 108 16.80 -17.12 -22.90
CA GLY A 108 17.90 -16.37 -22.29
C GLY A 108 17.49 -15.13 -21.47
N GLN A 109 16.19 -14.86 -21.34
CA GLN A 109 15.68 -13.66 -20.68
C GLN A 109 14.68 -14.03 -19.58
N HIS A 110 14.65 -13.26 -18.50
CA HIS A 110 13.56 -13.32 -17.54
C HIS A 110 12.44 -12.39 -18.03
N VAL A 111 11.22 -12.90 -18.09
CA VAL A 111 10.04 -12.17 -18.58
C VAL A 111 8.94 -12.24 -17.53
N ALA A 112 8.52 -11.08 -17.03
CA ALA A 112 7.49 -10.98 -16.00
C ALA A 112 6.10 -11.33 -16.54
N GLY A 113 5.33 -12.08 -15.75
CA GLY A 113 3.92 -12.35 -16.00
C GLY A 113 2.98 -11.69 -14.98
N ILE A 114 3.41 -11.57 -13.72
CA ILE A 114 2.69 -10.86 -12.66
C ILE A 114 3.72 -10.09 -11.82
N ILE A 115 3.41 -8.85 -11.46
CA ILE A 115 4.24 -8.03 -10.56
C ILE A 115 3.33 -7.41 -9.50
N TYR A 116 3.75 -7.53 -8.25
CA TYR A 116 3.26 -6.77 -7.10
C TYR A 116 4.33 -5.77 -6.71
N ILE A 117 3.94 -4.52 -6.45
CA ILE A 117 4.84 -3.46 -5.99
C ILE A 117 4.31 -2.91 -4.68
N PHE A 118 5.19 -2.77 -3.69
CA PHE A 118 4.85 -2.27 -2.36
C PHE A 118 6.05 -1.58 -1.72
N GLN A 119 5.78 -0.72 -0.74
CA GLN A 119 6.81 -0.06 0.05
C GLN A 119 6.92 -0.77 1.40
N GLU A 120 8.07 -1.40 1.65
CA GLU A 120 8.37 -2.17 2.87
C GLU A 120 7.22 -3.16 3.21
N VAL A 121 6.99 -3.49 4.48
CA VAL A 121 5.86 -4.37 4.90
C VAL A 121 4.49 -3.63 4.86
N GLY A 122 4.30 -2.72 3.89
CA GLY A 122 3.09 -1.90 3.73
C GLY A 122 2.94 -0.80 4.77
N ASN A 123 4.03 -0.43 5.44
CA ASN A 123 4.05 0.50 6.58
C ASN A 123 2.95 0.24 7.61
N ALA A 124 2.66 -1.05 7.88
CA ALA A 124 1.58 -1.46 8.76
C ALA A 124 1.85 -1.05 10.22
N ASN A 125 0.88 -0.38 10.84
CA ASN A 125 0.98 0.14 12.20
C ASN A 125 -0.41 0.19 12.86
N ALA A 126 -0.44 0.49 14.16
CA ALA A 126 -1.69 0.61 14.91
C ALA A 126 -1.60 1.65 16.03
N GLY A 127 -2.73 2.23 16.40
CA GLY A 127 -2.80 3.19 17.51
C GLY A 127 -4.14 3.90 17.63
N PHE A 128 -4.24 4.77 18.62
CA PHE A 128 -5.42 5.62 18.82
C PHE A 128 -5.34 6.88 17.94
N ILE A 129 -6.46 7.28 17.35
CA ILE A 129 -6.60 8.58 16.72
C ILE A 129 -6.53 9.66 17.81
N THR A 130 -5.54 10.53 17.73
CA THR A 130 -5.27 11.58 18.73
C THR A 130 -5.86 12.93 18.33
N SER A 131 -5.89 13.24 17.03
CA SER A 131 -6.48 14.46 16.50
C SER A 131 -6.91 14.27 15.04
N ILE A 132 -7.87 15.08 14.59
CA ILE A 132 -8.32 15.14 13.20
C ILE A 132 -8.27 16.60 12.73
N ASP A 133 -7.56 16.84 11.64
CA ASP A 133 -7.60 18.08 10.86
C ASP A 133 -8.58 17.87 9.71
N TYR A 134 -9.80 18.39 9.84
CA TYR A 134 -10.86 18.22 8.84
C TYR A 134 -10.62 19.05 7.57
N GLU A 135 -9.84 20.13 7.66
CA GLU A 135 -9.50 20.98 6.52
C GLU A 135 -8.60 20.21 5.56
N LYS A 136 -7.49 19.66 6.08
CA LYS A 136 -6.59 18.77 5.32
C LYS A 136 -7.17 17.37 5.12
N GLY A 137 -8.13 16.99 5.95
CA GLY A 137 -8.61 15.62 6.04
C GLY A 137 -7.53 14.69 6.57
N GLU A 138 -6.69 15.19 7.48
CA GLU A 138 -5.64 14.41 8.12
C GLU A 138 -6.11 13.88 9.47
N PHE A 139 -5.84 12.62 9.80
CA PHE A 139 -5.85 12.18 11.18
C PHE A 139 -4.44 11.89 11.68
N ARG A 140 -4.26 12.06 12.98
CA ARG A 140 -3.04 11.71 13.67
C ARG A 140 -3.22 10.50 14.56
N VAL A 141 -2.21 9.63 14.59
CA VAL A 141 -2.27 8.35 15.30
C VAL A 141 -1.09 8.22 16.24
N SER A 142 -1.38 7.72 17.44
CA SER A 142 -0.45 7.55 18.55
C SER A 142 0.03 8.89 19.15
N GLY A 143 0.45 8.88 20.42
CA GLY A 143 0.79 10.10 21.17
C GLY A 143 -0.31 10.53 22.14
N SER A 144 -0.25 11.78 22.61
CA SER A 144 -1.25 12.31 23.55
C SER A 144 -2.54 12.67 22.82
N ILE A 145 -3.70 12.36 23.40
CA ILE A 145 -4.99 12.76 22.83
C ILE A 145 -5.07 14.29 22.77
N GLY A 146 -5.52 14.82 21.63
CA GLY A 146 -5.59 16.26 21.35
C GLY A 146 -4.27 16.88 20.89
N ASP A 147 -3.19 16.10 20.78
CA ASP A 147 -1.90 16.59 20.30
C ASP A 147 -1.78 16.51 18.78
N ALA A 148 -1.89 17.67 18.13
CA ALA A 148 -1.70 17.81 16.69
C ALA A 148 -0.26 17.54 16.21
N THR A 149 0.70 17.40 17.12
CA THR A 149 2.12 17.13 16.80
C THR A 149 2.47 15.64 16.75
N SER A 150 1.47 14.75 16.87
CA SER A 150 1.66 13.31 16.76
C SER A 150 2.18 12.89 15.39
N VAL A 151 2.96 11.79 15.40
CA VAL A 151 3.90 11.41 14.32
C VAL A 151 3.21 10.71 13.15
N GLY A 152 2.16 9.91 13.39
CA GLY A 152 1.38 9.33 12.30
C GLY A 152 0.47 10.39 11.68
N ARG A 153 0.50 10.59 10.36
CA ARG A 153 -0.32 11.56 9.61
C ARG A 153 -0.99 10.88 8.42
N PHE A 154 -2.29 11.09 8.21
CA PHE A 154 -3.09 10.38 7.19
C PHE A 154 -4.18 11.23 6.57
N GLY A 155 -4.04 11.63 5.31
CA GLY A 155 -4.85 12.66 4.64
C GLY A 155 -6.06 12.20 3.80
N LYS A 156 -6.79 13.19 3.25
CA LYS A 156 -7.69 13.06 2.08
C LYS A 156 -6.89 12.59 0.85
N VAL A 157 -7.58 12.34 -0.27
CA VAL A 157 -6.96 11.98 -1.56
C VAL A 157 -5.71 12.81 -1.81
N HIS A 158 -4.56 12.16 -1.76
CA HIS A 158 -3.29 12.79 -2.08
C HIS A 158 -3.19 12.85 -3.60
N GLY A 159 -3.70 13.94 -4.18
CA GLY A 159 -3.86 14.10 -5.64
C GLY A 159 -2.55 13.98 -6.42
N ASP A 160 -1.42 14.20 -5.74
CA ASP A 160 -0.08 14.06 -6.31
C ASP A 160 0.34 12.57 -6.46
N TRP A 161 -0.37 11.63 -5.81
CA TRP A 161 -0.01 10.21 -5.73
C TRP A 161 -1.21 9.27 -5.90
N PRO A 162 -1.93 9.33 -7.04
CA PRO A 162 -3.20 8.63 -7.25
C PRO A 162 -3.08 7.09 -7.28
N LEU A 163 -1.89 6.55 -7.53
CA LEU A 163 -1.66 5.10 -7.58
C LEU A 163 -1.54 4.45 -6.19
N TRP A 164 -1.46 5.28 -5.15
CA TRP A 164 -1.14 4.89 -3.77
C TRP A 164 -2.25 5.22 -2.78
N SER A 165 -3.44 5.58 -3.29
CA SER A 165 -4.63 5.84 -2.47
C SER A 165 -5.39 4.56 -2.14
N ALA A 166 -6.29 4.63 -1.17
CA ALA A 166 -7.27 3.58 -0.93
C ALA A 166 -8.11 3.31 -2.20
N ASP A 167 -8.49 2.05 -2.39
CA ASP A 167 -9.56 1.70 -3.32
C ASP A 167 -10.88 2.19 -2.71
N THR A 168 -11.56 3.11 -3.38
CA THR A 168 -12.85 3.66 -2.92
C THR A 168 -14.05 2.84 -3.38
N GLU A 169 -13.87 1.92 -4.33
CA GLU A 169 -14.92 1.02 -4.82
C GLU A 169 -14.97 -0.29 -4.01
N SER A 170 -13.84 -0.69 -3.42
CA SER A 170 -13.74 -1.79 -2.45
C SER A 170 -13.42 -1.23 -1.05
N PRO A 171 -14.28 -1.40 -0.03
CA PRO A 171 -14.07 -0.77 1.28
C PRO A 171 -12.85 -1.36 2.01
N SER A 172 -11.70 -0.75 1.76
CA SER A 172 -10.42 -0.98 2.45
C SER A 172 -10.30 -0.20 3.76
N VAL A 173 -11.25 0.71 3.99
CA VAL A 173 -11.44 1.52 5.20
C VAL A 173 -12.74 1.07 5.87
N GLN A 174 -12.60 0.25 6.90
CA GLN A 174 -13.72 -0.46 7.51
C GLN A 174 -13.55 -0.64 9.02
N ALA A 175 -14.63 -0.96 9.71
CA ALA A 175 -14.61 -1.49 11.06
C ALA A 175 -14.12 -2.95 11.05
N SER A 176 -13.68 -3.50 12.20
CA SER A 176 -13.30 -4.92 12.34
C SER A 176 -14.43 -5.90 11.99
N THR A 177 -15.67 -5.43 11.90
CA THR A 177 -16.84 -6.19 11.45
C THR A 177 -17.07 -6.14 9.93
N GLY A 178 -16.27 -5.37 9.20
CA GLY A 178 -16.42 -5.10 7.78
C GLY A 178 -17.37 -3.96 7.43
N PHE A 179 -17.97 -3.28 8.42
CA PHE A 179 -18.83 -2.14 8.15
C PHE A 179 -18.01 -0.94 7.65
N PRO A 180 -18.39 -0.27 6.55
CA PRO A 180 -17.60 0.85 6.03
C PRO A 180 -17.51 2.04 6.99
N VAL A 181 -16.30 2.54 7.22
CA VAL A 181 -16.04 3.74 8.03
C VAL A 181 -15.46 4.85 7.16
N CYS A 182 -15.45 6.07 7.68
CA CYS A 182 -15.05 7.25 6.92
C CYS A 182 -14.39 8.30 7.80
N LEU A 183 -13.57 9.14 7.20
CA LEU A 183 -13.17 10.41 7.78
C LEU A 183 -14.17 11.48 7.31
N PRO A 184 -14.85 12.20 8.23
CA PRO A 184 -15.73 13.31 7.84
C PRO A 184 -15.01 14.34 6.98
N ARG A 185 -15.66 14.84 5.93
CA ARG A 185 -15.05 15.84 5.02
C ARG A 185 -15.06 17.25 5.60
N ALA A 186 -15.90 17.50 6.58
CA ALA A 186 -16.02 18.72 7.37
C ALA A 186 -16.06 18.35 8.87
N ASP A 187 -15.75 19.32 9.73
CA ASP A 187 -15.83 19.15 11.19
C ASP A 187 -17.30 18.88 11.59
N PRO A 188 -17.63 17.69 12.17
CA PRO A 188 -18.99 17.33 12.58
C PRO A 188 -19.60 18.26 13.65
N ALA A 189 -18.78 19.05 14.35
CA ALA A 189 -19.23 20.08 15.28
C ALA A 189 -19.77 21.33 14.56
N VAL A 190 -19.33 21.57 13.31
CA VAL A 190 -19.71 22.70 12.47
C VAL A 190 -20.79 22.30 11.46
N GLU A 191 -20.57 21.20 10.74
CA GLU A 191 -21.44 20.73 9.66
C GLU A 191 -21.47 19.20 9.61
N ASP A 192 -22.65 18.61 9.39
CA ASP A 192 -22.78 17.17 9.26
C ASP A 192 -22.49 16.73 7.81
N ASP A 193 -21.66 15.70 7.64
CA ASP A 193 -21.31 15.18 6.33
C ASP A 193 -22.40 14.22 5.81
N PRO A 194 -23.07 14.50 4.67
CA PRO A 194 -24.16 13.66 4.18
C PRO A 194 -23.75 12.20 3.84
N LEU A 195 -22.46 11.95 3.55
CA LEU A 195 -21.94 10.62 3.23
C LEU A 195 -21.20 9.98 4.42
N CYS A 196 -20.84 10.77 5.43
CA CYS A 196 -20.15 10.35 6.64
C CYS A 196 -20.84 10.93 7.90
N PRO A 197 -22.15 10.69 8.10
CA PRO A 197 -22.93 11.49 9.03
C PRO A 197 -22.68 11.09 10.48
N LYS A 198 -22.69 12.07 11.39
CA LYS A 198 -22.57 11.85 12.84
C LYS A 198 -23.66 10.95 13.40
N LYS A 199 -24.83 10.90 12.74
CA LYS A 199 -25.95 10.03 13.13
C LYS A 199 -25.57 8.55 13.12
N ASN A 200 -24.55 8.14 12.35
CA ASN A 200 -24.09 6.76 12.29
C ASN A 200 -23.10 6.39 13.41
N ARG A 201 -22.72 7.35 14.25
CA ARG A 201 -21.97 7.14 15.48
C ARG A 201 -22.52 8.06 16.59
N PRO A 202 -23.72 7.77 17.10
CA PRO A 202 -24.39 8.61 18.08
C PRO A 202 -23.57 8.77 19.36
N LEU A 203 -23.66 9.95 19.97
CA LEU A 203 -22.99 10.29 21.22
C LEU A 203 -23.97 10.31 22.39
N ASP A 204 -23.49 10.02 23.60
CA ASP A 204 -24.22 10.21 24.85
C ASP A 204 -24.22 11.69 25.29
N SER A 205 -24.82 11.98 26.44
CA SER A 205 -24.86 13.34 27.00
C SER A 205 -23.49 13.90 27.39
N ASN A 206 -22.47 13.06 27.51
CA ASN A 206 -21.09 13.44 27.80
C ASN A 206 -20.25 13.60 26.53
N GLY A 207 -20.85 13.43 25.34
CA GLY A 207 -20.14 13.49 24.06
C GLY A 207 -19.34 12.23 23.74
N GLN A 208 -19.59 11.11 24.44
CA GLN A 208 -18.91 9.83 24.18
C GLN A 208 -19.72 8.96 23.21
N PRO A 209 -19.08 8.23 22.28
CA PRO A 209 -19.80 7.29 21.42
C PRO A 209 -20.61 6.27 22.23
N LEU A 210 -21.86 6.05 21.83
CA LEU A 210 -22.70 5.02 22.45
C LEU A 210 -22.04 3.64 22.29
N THR A 211 -22.01 2.86 23.36
CA THR A 211 -21.47 1.49 23.35
C THR A 211 -22.39 0.50 22.61
N GLY A 212 -23.61 0.91 22.28
CA GLY A 212 -24.55 0.13 21.50
C GLY A 212 -25.68 0.99 20.95
N PHE A 213 -26.00 0.80 19.68
CA PHE A 213 -27.14 1.40 18.99
C PHE A 213 -27.58 0.48 17.85
N THR A 214 -28.76 0.74 17.29
CA THR A 214 -29.32 -0.04 16.19
C THR A 214 -29.48 0.84 14.96
N PHE A 215 -29.06 0.32 13.81
CA PHE A 215 -29.41 0.91 12.52
C PHE A 215 -30.89 0.68 12.23
N ASP A 216 -31.59 1.74 11.80
CA ASP A 216 -32.98 1.60 11.40
C ASP A 216 -33.07 0.92 10.03
N PRO A 217 -34.09 0.10 9.78
CA PRO A 217 -34.30 -0.49 8.45
C PRO A 217 -34.70 0.61 7.45
N PRO A 218 -34.21 0.57 6.20
CA PRO A 218 -34.66 1.50 5.17
C PRO A 218 -36.17 1.37 4.89
N PRO A 219 -36.89 2.49 4.64
CA PRO A 219 -36.41 3.87 4.63
C PRO A 219 -36.14 4.42 6.04
N VAL A 220 -34.96 5.02 6.21
CA VAL A 220 -34.49 5.52 7.51
C VAL A 220 -35.04 6.91 7.79
N ALA A 221 -35.64 7.11 8.97
CA ALA A 221 -36.14 8.42 9.38
C ALA A 221 -34.99 9.42 9.61
N GLU A 222 -35.29 10.72 9.48
CA GLU A 222 -34.30 11.77 9.67
C GLU A 222 -33.66 11.70 11.07
N GLY A 223 -32.34 11.90 11.14
CA GLY A 223 -31.57 11.85 12.38
C GLY A 223 -31.31 10.45 12.95
N ARG A 224 -31.84 9.39 12.33
CA ARG A 224 -31.62 8.00 12.78
C ARG A 224 -30.40 7.37 12.09
N PRO A 225 -29.66 6.48 12.77
CA PRO A 225 -28.55 5.75 12.16
C PRO A 225 -28.99 4.98 10.92
N ASP A 226 -28.28 5.15 9.82
CA ASP A 226 -28.60 4.64 8.49
C ASP A 226 -27.54 3.64 8.00
N PRO A 227 -27.91 2.36 7.76
CA PRO A 227 -26.96 1.34 7.39
C PRO A 227 -26.42 1.49 5.95
N ASN A 228 -26.97 2.41 5.13
CA ASN A 228 -26.47 2.67 3.78
C ASN A 228 -25.38 3.75 3.72
N LEU A 229 -25.06 4.37 4.85
CA LEU A 229 -24.06 5.45 4.95
C LEU A 229 -22.89 4.99 5.82
N PHE A 230 -21.72 5.59 5.60
CA PHE A 230 -20.51 5.25 6.35
C PHE A 230 -20.62 5.70 7.81
N ALA A 231 -19.82 5.09 8.69
CA ALA A 231 -19.70 5.51 10.09
C ALA A 231 -18.45 6.38 10.30
N PRO A 232 -18.55 7.59 10.90
CA PRO A 232 -17.39 8.45 11.07
C PRO A 232 -16.38 7.90 12.11
N LEU A 233 -15.11 7.93 11.73
CA LEU A 233 -13.97 7.81 12.64
C LEU A 233 -13.90 9.05 13.54
N MET A 234 -13.49 8.85 14.79
CA MET A 234 -13.38 9.89 15.80
C MET A 234 -12.06 9.82 16.57
N VAL A 235 -11.69 10.94 17.18
CA VAL A 235 -10.62 10.98 18.19
C VAL A 235 -10.94 9.97 19.30
N GLY A 236 -9.97 9.13 19.64
CA GLY A 236 -10.09 8.05 20.61
C GLY A 236 -10.39 6.68 19.99
N ASP A 237 -10.70 6.59 18.70
CA ASP A 237 -10.82 5.29 18.04
C ASP A 237 -9.45 4.63 17.87
N PHE A 238 -9.37 3.33 18.17
CA PHE A 238 -8.18 2.54 17.87
C PHE A 238 -8.27 2.01 16.44
N ILE A 239 -7.22 2.21 15.65
CA ILE A 239 -7.15 1.74 14.27
C ILE A 239 -5.87 0.94 14.03
N ILE A 240 -5.96 -0.03 13.14
CA ILE A 240 -4.84 -0.66 12.45
C ILE A 240 -4.84 -0.09 11.04
N TYR A 241 -3.69 0.27 10.50
CA TYR A 241 -3.61 0.87 9.18
C TYR A 241 -2.36 0.41 8.44
N SER A 242 -2.43 0.51 7.11
CA SER A 242 -1.33 0.29 6.19
C SER A 242 -1.37 1.33 5.09
N GLY A 243 -0.20 1.70 4.57
CA GLY A 243 -0.11 2.80 3.62
C GLY A 243 1.26 2.96 2.97
N THR A 244 1.33 3.93 2.09
CA THR A 244 2.57 4.34 1.41
C THR A 244 3.06 5.64 2.01
N THR A 245 4.34 5.73 2.36
CA THR A 245 4.95 6.98 2.81
C THR A 245 5.12 7.91 1.62
N VAL A 246 4.56 9.12 1.73
CA VAL A 246 4.54 10.15 0.69
C VAL A 246 5.03 11.49 1.26
N PRO A 247 5.60 12.39 0.44
CA PRO A 247 6.01 13.72 0.89
C PRO A 247 4.80 14.61 1.22
N ASP A 248 4.95 15.47 2.24
CA ASP A 248 4.02 16.53 2.66
C ASP A 248 4.83 17.76 3.13
N GLY A 249 5.14 18.66 2.20
CA GLY A 249 6.05 19.77 2.45
C GLY A 249 7.45 19.28 2.87
N ASP A 250 7.91 19.69 4.05
CA ASP A 250 9.18 19.24 4.63
C ASP A 250 9.02 17.95 5.47
N ASP A 251 7.78 17.48 5.68
CA ASP A 251 7.44 16.29 6.44
C ASP A 251 7.06 15.13 5.50
N THR A 252 6.82 13.95 6.08
CA THR A 252 6.19 12.81 5.39
C THR A 252 4.88 12.43 6.06
N ILE A 253 3.94 11.93 5.26
CA ILE A 253 2.68 11.33 5.74
C ILE A 253 2.55 9.92 5.20
N ILE A 254 1.63 9.15 5.77
CA ILE A 254 1.23 7.88 5.22
C ILE A 254 -0.06 8.09 4.42
N ALA A 255 0.01 7.89 3.12
CA ALA A 255 -1.17 7.69 2.28
C ALA A 255 -1.75 6.31 2.63
N ALA A 256 -2.69 6.28 3.60
CA ALA A 256 -3.34 5.06 4.00
C ALA A 256 -4.18 4.51 2.84
N TYR A 257 -3.88 3.26 2.49
CA TYR A 257 -4.68 2.51 1.53
C TYR A 257 -5.56 1.47 2.21
N SER A 258 -5.35 1.20 3.50
CA SER A 258 -6.19 0.33 4.31
C SER A 258 -6.23 0.81 5.76
N ILE A 259 -7.43 0.78 6.34
CA ILE A 259 -7.70 1.09 7.74
C ILE A 259 -8.72 0.08 8.27
N GLU A 260 -8.39 -0.55 9.39
CA GLU A 260 -9.32 -1.32 10.19
C GLU A 260 -9.54 -0.62 11.54
N ALA A 261 -10.73 -0.09 11.76
CA ALA A 261 -11.12 0.48 13.04
C ALA A 261 -11.64 -0.59 13.98
N ASN A 262 -11.16 -0.60 15.23
CA ASN A 262 -11.62 -1.51 16.27
C ASN A 262 -13.01 -1.10 16.78
N LEU A 263 -14.00 -1.26 15.91
CA LEU A 263 -15.40 -0.91 16.09
C LEU A 263 -16.26 -2.13 15.77
N GLY A 264 -17.27 -2.37 16.61
CA GLY A 264 -18.26 -3.43 16.43
C GLY A 264 -19.53 -2.90 15.79
N LEU A 265 -19.57 -2.75 14.47
CA LEU A 265 -20.76 -2.28 13.74
C LEU A 265 -21.38 -3.44 12.97
N TYR A 266 -22.56 -3.89 13.39
CA TYR A 266 -23.22 -5.06 12.83
C TYR A 266 -24.51 -4.65 12.12
N THR A 267 -24.67 -5.11 10.89
CA THR A 267 -25.95 -5.08 10.18
C THR A 267 -26.51 -6.49 10.18
N ALA A 268 -27.53 -6.75 10.99
CA ALA A 268 -28.30 -7.98 10.88
C ALA A 268 -29.43 -7.77 9.86
N HIS A 269 -29.84 -8.83 9.17
CA HIS A 269 -31.14 -8.81 8.49
C HIS A 269 -32.22 -8.53 9.55
N GLY A 270 -32.99 -7.46 9.38
CA GLY A 270 -34.09 -7.16 10.27
C GLY A 270 -35.08 -8.31 10.28
N THR A 271 -35.29 -8.95 11.44
CA THR A 271 -36.49 -9.75 11.65
C THR A 271 -37.64 -8.77 11.86
N THR A 272 -38.64 -8.90 11.00
CA THR A 272 -39.91 -8.17 10.92
C THR A 272 -40.55 -7.83 12.26
#